data_AF-A0A9D5IBN7-F1
#
_entry.id   AF-A0A9D5IBN7-F1
#
_cell.length_a   1.000
_cell.length_b   1.000
_cell.length_c   1.000
_cell.angle_alpha   90.00
_cell.angle_beta   90.00
_cell.angle_gamma   90.00
#
_symmetry.space_group_name_H-M   'P 1'
#
loop_
_entity.id
_entity.type
_entity.pdbx_description
1 polymer ?
#
loop_
_entity_poly.entity_id
_entity_poly.type
_entity_poly.pdbx_seq_one_letter_code
_entity_poly.pdbx_strand_id
1 'polypeptide(L)'
;MAYLLDANVFIQAKNLHYGLDFCPAFWDWLLVQNSAGNVFSIEKVEDEINAGADELAAWASPLGYGFFLRPDGGTIPALGRV
;
A
#
# COMPACT_ATOMS: atom_id res chain seq x y z
N MET A 1 -11.60 2.49 -12.41
CA MET A 1 -12.02 2.64 -11.01
C MET A 1 -10.83 2.22 -10.18
N ALA A 2 -10.36 3.05 -9.25
CA ALA A 2 -9.17 2.75 -8.46
C ALA A 2 -9.56 2.19 -7.09
N TYR A 3 -8.75 1.27 -6.56
CA TYR A 3 -8.91 0.67 -5.25
C TYR A 3 -7.84 1.20 -4.30
N LEU A 4 -8.24 1.42 -3.05
CA LEU A 4 -7.32 1.79 -1.98
C LEU A 4 -7.10 0.58 -1.06
N LEU A 5 -5.85 0.20 -0.89
CA LEU A 5 -5.44 -0.96 -0.11
C LEU A 5 -5.10 -0.56 1.33
N ASP A 6 -5.67 -1.29 2.29
CA ASP A 6 -5.40 -1.16 3.71
C ASP A 6 -4.10 -1.90 4.11
N ALA A 7 -3.49 -1.50 5.23
CA ALA A 7 -2.29 -2.14 5.78
C ALA A 7 -2.47 -3.65 5.97
N ASN A 8 -3.66 -4.10 6.40
CA ASN A 8 -3.93 -5.52 6.60
C ASN A 8 -3.78 -6.35 5.33
N VAL A 9 -4.04 -5.79 4.14
CA VAL A 9 -3.88 -6.52 2.88
C VAL A 9 -2.43 -6.94 2.71
N PHE A 10 -1.49 -6.04 3.02
CA PHE A 10 -0.05 -6.30 2.92
C PHE A 10 0.45 -7.19 4.06
N ILE A 11 0.06 -6.88 5.30
CA ILE A 11 0.53 -7.60 6.49
C ILE A 11 0.06 -9.06 6.46
N GLN A 12 -1.22 -9.30 6.13
CA GLN A 12 -1.74 -10.66 6.05
C GLN A 12 -1.22 -11.42 4.83
N ALA A 13 -1.03 -10.74 3.69
CA ALA A 13 -0.42 -11.36 2.52
C ALA A 13 0.97 -11.89 2.87
N LYS A 14 1.83 -11.07 3.47
CA LYS A 14 3.18 -11.45 3.90
C LYS A 14 3.16 -12.63 4.90
N ASN A 15 2.31 -12.56 5.92
CA ASN A 15 2.32 -13.51 7.03
C ASN A 15 1.65 -14.87 6.74
N LEU A 16 0.74 -14.94 5.76
CA LEU A 16 -0.08 -16.15 5.54
C LEU A 16 0.22 -16.83 4.20
N HIS A 17 -0.28 -16.26 3.11
CA HIS A 17 -0.41 -16.97 1.84
C HIS A 17 0.56 -16.49 0.76
N TYR A 18 1.18 -15.32 0.95
CA TYR A 18 1.96 -14.60 -0.06
C TYR A 18 3.21 -13.97 0.56
N GLY A 19 3.98 -14.74 1.34
CA GLY A 19 5.31 -14.30 1.77
C GLY A 19 6.13 -13.81 0.58
N LEU A 20 6.93 -12.75 0.76
CA LEU A 20 7.68 -12.10 -0.32
C LEU A 20 8.56 -13.09 -1.09
N ASP A 21 9.20 -14.01 -0.36
CA ASP A 21 10.04 -15.07 -0.91
C ASP A 21 9.25 -16.26 -1.49
N PHE A 22 7.99 -16.43 -1.07
CA PHE A 22 7.16 -17.58 -1.44
C PHE A 22 6.31 -17.30 -2.69
N CYS A 23 5.76 -16.10 -2.81
CA CYS A 23 4.92 -15.71 -3.94
C CYS A 23 5.22 -14.27 -4.40
N PRO A 24 6.41 -14.03 -5.00
CA PRO A 24 6.80 -12.71 -5.47
C PRO A 24 5.84 -12.15 -6.53
N ALA A 25 5.21 -13.02 -7.33
CA ALA A 25 4.27 -12.64 -8.38
C ALA A 25 3.07 -11.82 -7.87
N PHE A 26 2.62 -12.04 -6.63
CA PHE A 26 1.57 -11.21 -6.02
C PHE A 26 2.04 -9.76 -5.84
N TRP A 27 3.25 -9.59 -5.33
CA TRP A 27 3.85 -8.29 -5.07
C TRP A 27 4.18 -7.55 -6.37
N ASP A 28 4.73 -8.26 -7.36
CA ASP A 28 4.94 -7.72 -8.70
C ASP A 28 3.62 -7.29 -9.35
N TRP A 29 2.56 -8.09 -9.18
CA TRP A 29 1.24 -7.74 -9.70
C TRP A 29 0.69 -6.46 -9.08
N LEU A 30 0.91 -6.21 -7.78
CA LEU A 30 0.51 -4.95 -7.14
C LEU A 30 1.21 -3.75 -7.80
N LEU A 31 2.49 -3.86 -8.13
CA LEU A 31 3.24 -2.79 -8.81
C LEU A 31 2.72 -2.55 -10.23
N VAL A 32 2.39 -3.62 -10.96
CA VAL A 32 1.78 -3.53 -12.30
C VAL A 32 0.42 -2.86 -12.24
N GLN A 33 -0.42 -3.23 -11.27
CA GLN A 33 -1.74 -2.61 -11.10
C GLN A 33 -1.65 -1.16 -10.64
N ASN A 34 -0.66 -0.81 -9.82
CA ASN A 34 -0.41 0.57 -9.43
C ASN A 34 0.01 1.41 -10.62
N SER A 35 0.93 0.89 -11.45
CA SER A 35 1.35 1.54 -12.70
C SER A 35 0.18 1.72 -13.68
N ALA A 36 -0.80 0.82 -13.66
CA ALA A 36 -2.04 0.93 -14.44
C ALA A 36 -3.09 1.88 -13.81
N GLY A 37 -2.83 2.45 -12.63
CA GLY A 37 -3.76 3.33 -11.92
C GLY A 37 -4.95 2.61 -11.28
N ASN A 38 -4.85 1.30 -11.06
CA ASN A 38 -5.93 0.48 -10.52
C ASN A 38 -5.85 0.32 -9.01
N VAL A 39 -4.64 0.32 -8.42
CA VAL A 39 -4.47 0.15 -6.97
C VAL A 39 -3.50 1.20 -6.41
N PHE A 40 -3.83 1.68 -5.23
CA PHE A 40 -3.03 2.62 -4.46
C PHE A 40 -3.18 2.30 -2.97
N SER A 41 -2.37 2.94 -2.14
CA SER A 41 -2.59 3.03 -0.72
C SER A 41 -2.37 4.49 -0.26
N ILE A 42 -2.40 4.75 1.04
CA ILE A 42 -2.20 6.10 1.60
C ILE A 42 -0.97 6.16 2.48
N GLU A 43 -0.44 7.36 2.69
CA GLU A 43 0.71 7.59 3.56
C GLU A 43 0.52 6.98 4.97
N LYS A 44 -0.71 7.00 5.51
CA LYS A 44 -1.02 6.38 6.81
C LYS A 44 -0.74 4.87 6.83
N VAL A 45 -0.97 4.19 5.72
CA VAL A 45 -0.69 2.75 5.58
C VAL A 45 0.80 2.52 5.38
N GLU A 46 1.49 3.41 4.66
CA GLU A 46 2.96 3.41 4.55
C GLU A 46 3.61 3.49 5.94
N ASP A 47 3.13 4.41 6.79
CA ASP A 47 3.60 4.56 8.17
C ASP A 47 3.40 3.28 9.00
N GLU A 48 2.24 2.64 8.86
CA GLU A 48 1.92 1.39 9.58
C GLU A 48 2.80 0.23 9.12
N ILE A 49 3.03 0.10 7.81
CA ILE A 49 3.96 -0.88 7.25
C ILE A 49 5.39 -0.63 7.75
N ASN A 50 5.84 0.62 7.70
CA ASN A 50 7.19 0.99 8.14
C ASN A 50 7.41 0.77 9.64
N ALA A 51 6.37 0.90 10.47
CA ALA A 51 6.44 0.61 11.90
C ALA A 51 6.74 -0.87 12.19
N GLY A 52 6.46 -1.78 11.26
CA GLY A 52 6.81 -3.20 11.36
C GLY A 52 8.32 -3.48 11.26
N ALA A 53 9.10 -2.57 10.66
CA ALA A 53 10.56 -2.65 10.51
C ALA A 53 11.08 -4.00 9.99
N ASP A 54 10.36 -4.59 9.03
CA ASP A 54 10.62 -5.92 8.49
C ASP A 54 10.82 -5.90 6.96
N GLU A 55 10.83 -7.09 6.34
CA GLU A 55 10.93 -7.26 4.88
C GLU A 55 9.84 -6.52 4.09
N LEU A 56 8.65 -6.32 4.68
CA LEU A 56 7.56 -5.61 4.03
C LEU A 56 7.81 -4.11 4.05
N ALA A 57 8.37 -3.59 5.14
CA ALA A 57 8.85 -2.20 5.20
C ALA A 57 9.95 -1.96 4.14
N ALA A 58 10.88 -2.90 3.98
CA ALA A 58 11.93 -2.82 2.97
C ALA A 58 11.37 -2.82 1.54
N TRP A 59 10.33 -3.64 1.27
CA TRP A 59 9.64 -3.67 -0.02
C TRP A 59 8.86 -2.37 -0.31
N ALA A 60 8.19 -1.80 0.70
CA ALA A 60 7.34 -0.62 0.54
C ALA A 60 8.14 0.69 0.41
N SER A 61 9.29 0.80 1.08
CA SER A 61 10.11 2.01 1.14
C SER A 61 10.43 2.68 -0.22
N PRO A 62 10.79 1.96 -1.30
CA PRO A 62 11.08 2.58 -2.59
C PRO A 62 9.85 3.05 -3.38
N LEU A 63 8.62 2.69 -2.97
CA LEU A 63 7.42 2.96 -3.76
C LEU A 63 6.96 4.42 -3.67
N GLY A 64 7.08 5.03 -2.48
CA GLY A 64 6.79 6.44 -2.21
C GLY A 64 5.44 6.93 -2.76
N TYR A 65 5.41 8.18 -3.23
CA TYR A 65 4.18 8.88 -3.66
C TYR A 65 3.47 8.28 -4.88
N GLY A 66 4.13 7.40 -5.63
CA GLY A 66 3.50 6.70 -6.75
C GLY A 66 2.49 5.65 -6.28
N PHE A 67 2.75 5.06 -5.11
CA PHE A 67 1.91 4.02 -4.53
C PHE A 67 1.13 4.51 -3.30
N PHE A 68 1.77 5.31 -2.45
CA PHE A 68 1.19 5.86 -1.23
C PHE A 68 0.76 7.31 -1.45
N LEU A 69 -0.54 7.49 -1.68
CA LEU A 69 -1.15 8.78 -1.92
C LEU A 69 -1.21 9.60 -0.63
N ARG A 70 -0.87 10.88 -0.74
CA ARG A 70 -1.06 11.84 0.34
C ARG A 70 -2.44 12.49 0.26
N PRO A 71 -3.11 12.74 1.38
CA PRO A 71 -4.25 13.63 1.43
C PRO A 71 -3.87 15.00 0.85
N ASP A 72 -4.70 15.47 -0.07
CA ASP A 72 -4.60 16.79 -0.68
C ASP A 72 -5.60 17.77 -0.04
N GLY A 73 -5.53 19.04 -0.44
CA GLY A 73 -6.42 20.09 0.11
C GLY A 73 -7.92 19.82 -0.11
N GLY A 74 -8.28 18.92 -1.03
CA GLY A 74 -9.67 18.52 -1.31
C GLY A 74 -10.19 17.35 -0.48
N THR A 75 -9.31 16.52 0.10
CA THR A 75 -9.70 15.35 0.90
C THR A 75 -10.04 15.69 2.35
N ILE A 76 -9.38 16.70 2.93
CA ILE A 76 -9.62 17.16 4.31
C ILE A 76 -11.05 17.68 4.55
N PRO A 77 -11.66 18.50 3.66
CA PRO A 77 -13.03 18.96 3.82
C PRO A 77 -14.08 17.84 3.73
N ALA A 78 -13.79 16.74 3.03
CA ALA A 78 -14.71 15.61 2.86
C ALA A 78 -14.80 14.73 4.12
N LEU A 79 -13.68 14.58 4.86
CA LEU A 79 -13.63 13.87 6.14
C LEU A 79 -14.45 14.55 7.25
N GLY A 80 -14.57 15.89 7.21
CA GLY A 80 -15.37 16.65 8.17
C GLY A 80 -16.90 16.57 7.96
N ARG A 81 -17.38 15.85 6.95
CA ARG A 81 -18.81 15.68 6.65
C ARG A 81 -19.35 14.28 6.98
N VAL A 82 -18.54 13.42 7.59
CA VAL A 82 -18.91 12.04 7.97
C VAL A 82 -19.42 11.99 9.40
#